data_AF-W0BHW0-F1
#
_entry.id   AF-W0BHW0-F1
#
_cell.length_a   1.000
_cell.length_b   1.000
_cell.length_c   1.000
_cell.angle_alpha   90.00
_cell.angle_beta   90.00
_cell.angle_gamma   90.00
#
_symmetry.space_group_name_H-M   'P 1'
#
loop_
_entity.id
_entity.type
_entity.pdbx_description
1 polymer ?
#
loop_
_entity_poly.entity_id
_entity_poly.type
_entity_poly.pdbx_seq_one_letter_code
_entity_poly.pdbx_strand_id
1 'polypeptide(L)'
;MSDNSAKLLRQLISPERMQDIEHWISKYPSDQRQSAVMAALRIVQEEHGFLTQELMDAIADYLDMPAVAVYEASTFYTMYEHKPAGRHLINVCTNISCQLCDSASVVKHLEKQLGVKLGETTSDGRFTLRAVECLGACVNAPMMQVNKDYHEQLTPEKIDVVLEQYQ
;
A
#
# COMPACT_ATOMS: atom_id res chain seq x y z
N MET A 1 -9.45 -28.67 -10.68
CA MET A 1 -8.42 -27.73 -11.16
C MET A 1 -8.86 -27.22 -12.51
N SER A 2 -9.39 -26.00 -12.59
CA SER A 2 -9.61 -25.35 -13.88
C SER A 2 -8.25 -24.84 -14.34
N ASP A 3 -7.64 -25.54 -15.30
CA ASP A 3 -6.38 -25.18 -15.96
C ASP A 3 -6.44 -23.78 -16.64
N ASN A 4 -7.63 -23.19 -16.66
CA ASN A 4 -7.94 -21.86 -17.15
C ASN A 4 -7.69 -20.75 -16.11
N SER A 5 -7.79 -21.07 -14.82
CA SER A 5 -7.75 -20.07 -13.74
C SER A 5 -6.32 -19.64 -13.38
N ALA A 6 -5.36 -20.57 -13.35
CA ALA A 6 -3.94 -20.23 -13.19
C ALA A 6 -3.38 -19.47 -14.39
N LYS A 7 -4.03 -19.57 -15.56
CA LYS A 7 -3.72 -18.74 -16.74
C LYS A 7 -4.22 -17.31 -16.58
N LEU A 8 -5.30 -17.08 -15.84
CA LEU A 8 -5.88 -15.75 -15.66
C LEU A 8 -4.91 -14.81 -14.95
N LEU A 9 -4.37 -15.20 -13.79
CA LEU A 9 -3.39 -14.35 -13.10
C LEU A 9 -2.17 -14.06 -14.00
N ARG A 10 -1.63 -15.08 -14.66
CA ARG A 10 -0.50 -14.92 -15.61
C ARG A 10 -0.80 -14.00 -16.81
N GLN A 11 -2.07 -13.76 -17.13
CA GLN A 11 -2.50 -12.82 -18.17
C GLN A 11 -2.69 -11.40 -17.63
N LEU A 12 -3.05 -11.27 -16.35
CA LEU A 12 -3.33 -10.00 -15.69
C LEU A 12 -2.08 -9.29 -15.14
N ILE A 13 -0.98 -10.03 -14.91
CA ILE A 13 0.28 -9.47 -14.42
C ILE A 13 1.47 -9.83 -15.31
N SER A 14 2.53 -9.01 -15.24
CA SER A 14 3.74 -9.20 -16.02
C SER A 14 4.52 -10.46 -15.60
N PRO A 15 5.32 -11.04 -16.52
CA PRO A 15 6.10 -12.25 -16.22
C PRO A 15 7.09 -12.07 -15.05
N GLU A 16 7.65 -10.87 -14.89
CA GLU A 16 8.56 -10.55 -13.77
C GLU A 16 7.81 -10.62 -12.43
N ARG A 17 6.65 -9.98 -12.33
CA ARG A 17 5.82 -10.00 -11.12
C ARG A 17 5.29 -11.39 -10.80
N MET A 18 5.02 -12.19 -11.84
CA MET A 18 4.67 -13.59 -11.67
C MET A 18 5.82 -14.40 -11.03
N GLN A 19 7.06 -14.15 -11.44
CA GLN A 19 8.24 -14.78 -10.83
C GLN A 19 8.43 -14.35 -9.38
N ASP A 20 8.17 -13.07 -9.05
CA ASP A 20 8.18 -12.60 -7.66
C ASP A 20 7.18 -13.39 -6.80
N ILE A 21 5.95 -13.60 -7.29
CA ILE A 21 4.93 -14.38 -6.58
C ILE A 21 5.38 -15.83 -6.39
N GLU A 22 5.91 -16.47 -7.44
CA GLU A 22 6.43 -17.85 -7.36
C GLU A 22 7.59 -17.96 -6.36
N HIS A 23 8.48 -16.97 -6.31
CA HIS A 23 9.54 -16.90 -5.32
C HIS A 23 8.99 -16.82 -3.89
N TRP A 24 7.96 -15.99 -3.64
CA TRP A 24 7.31 -15.93 -2.33
C TRP A 24 6.63 -17.24 -1.95
N ILE A 25 5.98 -17.91 -2.90
CA ILE A 25 5.36 -19.21 -2.66
C ILE A 25 6.39 -20.27 -2.29
N SER A 26 7.57 -20.27 -2.92
CA SER A 26 8.63 -21.25 -2.63
C SER A 26 9.17 -21.20 -1.20
N LYS A 27 8.87 -20.14 -0.44
CA LYS A 27 9.24 -20.02 0.98
C LYS A 27 8.37 -20.86 1.90
N TYR A 28 7.25 -21.37 1.41
CA TYR A 28 6.27 -22.14 2.18
C TYR A 28 6.21 -23.61 1.70
N PRO A 29 5.79 -24.54 2.58
CA PRO A 29 5.47 -25.90 2.17
C PRO A 29 4.47 -25.93 1.01
N SER A 30 4.58 -26.95 0.15
CA SER A 30 3.77 -27.06 -1.08
C SER A 30 2.27 -27.16 -0.83
N ASP A 31 1.86 -27.65 0.34
CA ASP A 31 0.48 -27.76 0.82
C ASP A 31 0.01 -26.51 1.60
N GLN A 32 0.88 -25.51 1.78
CA GLN A 32 0.60 -24.27 2.54
C GLN A 32 0.81 -23.00 1.70
N ARG A 33 0.59 -23.10 0.39
CA ARG A 33 0.75 -22.00 -0.59
C ARG A 33 -0.06 -20.75 -0.26
N GLN A 34 -1.22 -20.92 0.37
CA GLN A 34 -2.08 -19.84 0.88
C GLN A 34 -1.32 -18.83 1.75
N SER A 35 -0.24 -19.24 2.42
CA SER A 35 0.59 -18.36 3.26
C SER A 35 1.23 -17.21 2.46
N ALA A 36 1.35 -17.35 1.15
CA ALA A 36 1.87 -16.31 0.26
C ALA A 36 0.83 -15.24 -0.12
N VAL A 37 -0.43 -15.34 0.33
CA VAL A 37 -1.53 -14.43 -0.08
C VAL A 37 -1.20 -12.96 0.14
N MET A 38 -0.57 -12.61 1.27
CA MET A 38 -0.21 -11.22 1.58
C MET A 38 0.84 -10.68 0.59
N ALA A 39 1.81 -11.52 0.23
CA ALA A 39 2.84 -11.15 -0.74
C ALA A 39 2.25 -11.02 -2.15
N ALA A 40 1.37 -11.95 -2.55
CA ALA A 40 0.68 -11.90 -3.83
C ALA A 40 -0.17 -10.63 -3.97
N LEU A 41 -1.00 -10.32 -2.97
CA LEU A 41 -1.80 -9.08 -2.95
C LEU A 41 -0.93 -7.83 -3.07
N ARG A 42 0.21 -7.77 -2.34
CA ARG A 42 1.14 -6.63 -2.42
C ARG A 42 1.74 -6.50 -3.82
N ILE A 43 2.20 -7.59 -4.42
CA ILE A 43 2.85 -7.57 -5.74
C ILE A 43 1.86 -7.15 -6.81
N VAL A 44 0.65 -7.71 -6.78
CA VAL A 44 -0.41 -7.36 -7.74
C VAL A 44 -0.82 -5.89 -7.59
N GLN A 45 -0.96 -5.39 -6.35
CA GLN A 45 -1.24 -3.98 -6.12
C GLN A 45 -0.10 -3.07 -6.58
N GLU A 46 1.18 -3.46 -6.42
CA GLU A 46 2.32 -2.66 -6.89
C GLU A 46 2.32 -2.50 -8.43
N GLU A 47 1.75 -3.45 -9.17
CA GLU A 47 1.63 -3.40 -10.62
C GLU A 47 0.38 -2.63 -11.10
N HIS A 48 -0.76 -2.82 -10.44
CA HIS A 48 -2.05 -2.22 -10.85
C HIS A 48 -2.42 -0.92 -10.10
N GLY A 49 -1.71 -0.59 -9.03
CA GLY A 49 -1.97 0.53 -8.13
C GLY A 49 -3.02 0.24 -7.05
N PHE A 50 -4.01 -0.61 -7.34
CA PHE A 50 -5.08 -1.01 -6.41
C PHE A 50 -5.61 -2.40 -6.79
N LEU A 51 -6.37 -3.02 -5.89
CA LEU A 51 -6.91 -4.37 -6.03
C LEU A 51 -8.38 -4.33 -6.45
N THR A 52 -8.68 -4.93 -7.60
CA THR A 52 -10.05 -5.18 -8.05
C THR A 52 -10.49 -6.58 -7.62
N GLN A 53 -11.81 -6.82 -7.68
CA GLN A 53 -12.34 -8.16 -7.42
C GLN A 53 -11.76 -9.21 -8.37
N GLU A 54 -11.63 -8.89 -9.66
CA GLU A 54 -11.02 -9.77 -10.67
C GLU A 54 -9.57 -10.16 -10.32
N LEU A 55 -8.77 -9.19 -9.86
CA LEU A 55 -7.40 -9.45 -9.42
C LEU A 55 -7.35 -10.35 -8.19
N MET A 56 -8.23 -10.13 -7.21
CA MET A 56 -8.31 -10.94 -6.00
C MET A 56 -8.79 -12.37 -6.29
N ASP A 57 -9.74 -12.54 -7.19
CA ASP A 57 -10.22 -13.85 -7.64
C ASP A 57 -9.12 -14.64 -8.35
N ALA A 58 -8.36 -13.96 -9.21
CA ALA A 58 -7.21 -14.57 -9.88
C ALA A 58 -6.12 -15.02 -8.89
N ILE A 59 -5.88 -14.26 -7.80
CA ILE A 59 -4.96 -14.65 -6.73
C ILE A 59 -5.50 -15.88 -5.97
N ALA A 60 -6.78 -15.87 -5.61
CA ALA A 60 -7.41 -16.97 -4.87
C ALA A 60 -7.30 -18.29 -5.64
N ASP A 61 -7.63 -18.25 -6.92
CA ASP A 61 -7.51 -19.38 -7.83
C ASP A 61 -6.06 -19.86 -7.98
N TYR A 62 -5.09 -18.94 -8.09
CA TYR A 62 -3.68 -19.29 -8.27
C TYR A 62 -3.04 -19.91 -7.01
N LEU A 63 -3.48 -19.47 -5.83
CA LEU A 63 -3.03 -20.02 -4.54
C LEU A 63 -3.82 -21.25 -4.09
N ASP A 64 -4.85 -21.65 -4.84
CA ASP A 64 -5.78 -22.74 -4.53
C ASP A 64 -6.44 -22.55 -3.15
N MET A 65 -7.01 -21.36 -2.93
CA MET A 65 -7.71 -21.00 -1.70
C MET A 65 -9.06 -20.31 -1.97
N PRO A 66 -10.02 -20.33 -1.03
CA PRO A 66 -11.31 -19.66 -1.22
C PRO A 66 -11.15 -18.14 -1.44
N ALA A 67 -11.84 -17.58 -2.43
CA ALA A 67 -11.82 -16.14 -2.72
C ALA A 67 -12.18 -15.28 -1.51
N VAL A 68 -13.13 -15.74 -0.68
CA VAL A 68 -13.50 -15.06 0.57
C VAL A 68 -12.33 -14.87 1.52
N ALA A 69 -11.40 -15.83 1.61
CA ALA A 69 -10.23 -15.71 2.48
C ALA A 69 -9.23 -14.67 1.94
N VAL A 70 -9.14 -14.51 0.61
CA VAL A 70 -8.37 -13.42 0.00
C VAL A 70 -9.01 -12.07 0.30
N TYR A 71 -10.33 -11.98 0.19
CA TYR A 71 -11.07 -10.75 0.52
C TYR A 71 -10.92 -10.37 2.00
N GLU A 72 -11.04 -11.34 2.91
CA GLU A 72 -10.81 -11.14 4.34
C GLU A 72 -9.41 -10.59 4.60
N ALA A 73 -8.35 -11.20 4.04
CA ALA A 73 -7.00 -10.69 4.18
C ALA A 73 -6.86 -9.26 3.60
N SER A 74 -7.38 -9.04 2.39
CA SER A 74 -7.26 -7.75 1.68
C SER A 74 -8.00 -6.60 2.37
N THR A 75 -9.09 -6.88 3.09
CA THR A 75 -9.90 -5.86 3.78
C THR A 75 -9.46 -5.67 5.23
N PHE A 76 -8.82 -6.68 5.82
CA PHE A 76 -8.29 -6.62 7.18
C PHE A 76 -7.03 -5.74 7.29
N TYR A 77 -6.10 -5.85 6.33
CA TYR A 77 -4.87 -5.07 6.35
C TYR A 77 -5.02 -3.73 5.61
N THR A 78 -4.70 -2.64 6.30
CA THR A 78 -4.87 -1.25 5.82
C THR A 78 -3.93 -0.83 4.67
N MET A 79 -2.98 -1.68 4.31
CA MET A 79 -2.01 -1.45 3.23
C MET A 79 -2.58 -1.73 1.84
N TYR A 80 -3.72 -2.43 1.77
CA TYR A 80 -4.34 -2.82 0.51
C TYR A 80 -5.40 -1.80 0.08
N GLU A 81 -5.22 -1.26 -1.12
CA GLU A 81 -6.10 -0.26 -1.71
C GLU A 81 -7.13 -0.94 -2.59
N HIS A 82 -8.41 -0.63 -2.35
CA HIS A 82 -9.55 -1.16 -3.12
C HIS A 82 -10.14 -0.13 -4.08
N LYS A 83 -9.55 1.06 -4.12
CA LYS A 83 -9.94 2.18 -4.98
C LYS A 83 -8.69 2.81 -5.58
N PRO A 84 -8.80 3.46 -6.74
CA PRO A 84 -7.67 4.20 -7.32
C PRO A 84 -7.10 5.20 -6.31
N ALA A 85 -5.81 5.05 -6.03
CA ALA A 85 -5.02 6.01 -5.27
C ALA A 85 -4.13 6.82 -6.21
N GLY A 86 -3.59 7.92 -5.71
CA GLY A 86 -2.59 8.72 -6.41
C GLY A 86 -1.29 7.93 -6.63
N ARG A 87 -0.44 8.44 -7.52
CA ARG A 87 0.88 7.85 -7.83
C ARG A 87 1.75 7.64 -6.58
N HIS A 88 1.56 8.47 -5.56
CA HIS A 88 2.26 8.42 -4.29
C HIS A 88 1.29 8.47 -3.11
N LEU A 89 1.43 7.53 -2.18
CA LEU A 89 0.70 7.52 -0.91
C LEU A 89 1.51 8.24 0.16
N ILE A 90 0.95 9.31 0.73
CA ILE A 90 1.52 10.01 1.89
C ILE A 90 0.80 9.54 3.14
N ASN A 91 1.48 8.77 3.98
CA ASN A 91 0.98 8.20 5.23
C ASN A 91 1.59 8.98 6.41
N VAL A 92 0.80 9.84 7.05
CA VAL A 92 1.24 10.64 8.20
C VAL A 92 0.92 9.91 9.50
N CYS A 93 1.93 9.68 10.35
CA CYS A 93 1.71 9.10 11.67
C CYS A 93 1.02 10.11 12.60
N THR A 94 -0.15 9.75 13.12
CA THR A 94 -0.94 10.60 14.04
C THR A 94 -1.07 10.00 15.45
N ASN A 95 -0.33 8.93 15.74
CA ASN A 95 -0.33 8.27 17.05
C ASN A 95 0.49 9.08 18.09
N ILE A 96 0.40 8.70 19.37
CA ILE A 96 0.74 9.50 20.54
C ILE A 96 2.12 10.16 20.49
N SER A 97 3.18 9.45 20.10
CA SER A 97 4.53 10.02 20.04
C SER A 97 4.63 11.13 18.98
N CYS A 98 4.05 10.93 17.80
CA CYS A 98 4.01 11.95 16.77
C CYS A 98 3.07 13.10 17.14
N GLN A 99 1.95 12.80 17.80
CA GLN A 99 1.00 13.81 18.27
C GLN A 99 1.62 14.73 19.33
N LEU A 100 2.39 14.19 20.28
CA LEU A 100 3.14 14.97 21.27
C LEU A 100 4.23 15.83 20.63
N CYS A 101 4.77 15.41 19.49
CA CYS A 101 5.68 16.18 18.65
C CYS A 101 4.96 17.02 17.57
N ASP A 102 3.68 17.35 17.79
CA ASP A 102 2.86 18.22 16.95
C ASP A 102 2.65 17.75 15.49
N SER A 103 2.41 16.45 15.27
CA SER A 103 2.04 15.96 13.92
C SER A 103 0.74 16.57 13.36
N ALA A 104 -0.07 17.22 14.20
CA ALA A 104 -1.23 17.99 13.74
C ALA A 104 -0.84 19.18 12.84
N SER A 105 0.30 19.84 13.10
CA SER A 105 0.79 20.90 12.20
C SER A 105 1.31 20.34 10.89
N VAL A 106 1.95 19.17 10.91
CA VAL A 106 2.36 18.42 9.71
C VAL A 106 1.17 18.14 8.80
N VAL A 107 0.09 17.57 9.35
CA VAL A 107 -1.15 17.31 8.58
C VAL A 107 -1.71 18.60 7.99
N LYS A 108 -1.85 19.67 8.80
CA LYS A 108 -2.38 20.96 8.31
C LYS A 108 -1.54 21.56 7.19
N HIS A 109 -0.22 21.44 7.29
CA HIS A 109 0.70 21.93 6.26
C HIS A 109 0.53 21.14 4.96
N LEU A 110 0.47 19.81 5.04
CA LEU A 110 0.22 18.93 3.88
C LEU A 110 -1.13 19.22 3.23
N GLU A 111 -2.22 19.36 4.00
CA GLU A 111 -3.53 19.70 3.45
C GLU A 111 -3.50 21.05 2.70
N LYS A 112 -2.77 22.03 3.23
CA LYS A 112 -2.62 23.35 2.60
C LYS A 112 -1.81 23.29 1.30
N GLN A 113 -0.69 22.56 1.31
CA GLN A 113 0.19 22.47 0.13
C GLN A 113 -0.44 21.65 -1.01
N LEU A 114 -1.10 20.56 -0.65
CA LEU A 114 -1.71 19.64 -1.62
C LEU A 114 -3.13 20.08 -2.03
N GLY A 115 -3.78 20.95 -1.26
CA GLY A 115 -5.14 21.40 -1.52
C GLY A 115 -6.20 20.32 -1.33
N VAL A 116 -5.92 19.30 -0.51
CA VAL A 116 -6.81 18.15 -0.23
C VAL A 116 -6.93 17.88 1.26
N LYS A 117 -7.92 17.09 1.66
CA LYS A 117 -8.10 16.61 3.03
C LYS A 117 -7.54 15.20 3.23
N LEU A 118 -7.41 14.81 4.50
CA LEU A 118 -7.14 13.41 4.86
C LEU A 118 -8.15 12.46 4.18
N GLY A 119 -7.63 11.44 3.51
CA GLY A 119 -8.38 10.44 2.76
C GLY A 119 -8.62 10.81 1.30
N GLU A 120 -8.23 12.00 0.85
CA GLU A 120 -8.45 12.47 -0.50
C GLU A 120 -7.19 12.37 -1.38
N THR A 121 -7.42 12.40 -2.68
CA THR A 121 -6.37 12.40 -3.70
C THR A 121 -6.39 13.73 -4.43
N THR A 122 -5.20 14.29 -4.64
CA THR A 122 -4.95 15.50 -5.43
C THR A 122 -5.57 15.39 -6.83
N SER A 123 -6.03 16.54 -7.39
CA SER A 123 -6.74 16.57 -8.67
C SER A 123 -5.89 16.13 -9.87
N ASP A 124 -4.57 16.22 -9.75
CA ASP A 124 -3.60 15.75 -10.74
C ASP A 124 -3.24 14.26 -10.56
N GLY A 125 -3.84 13.58 -9.58
CA GLY A 125 -3.62 12.17 -9.28
C GLY A 125 -2.23 11.87 -8.71
N ARG A 126 -1.48 12.87 -8.24
CA ARG A 126 -0.10 12.67 -7.76
C ARG A 126 -0.05 12.04 -6.38
N PHE A 127 -0.75 12.64 -5.43
CA PHE A 127 -0.71 12.28 -4.03
C PHE A 127 -2.08 11.90 -3.49
N THR A 128 -2.12 10.85 -2.68
CA THR A 128 -3.21 10.57 -1.74
C THR A 128 -2.70 10.81 -0.32
N LEU A 129 -3.39 11.66 0.44
CA LEU A 129 -3.00 11.99 1.80
C LEU A 129 -3.77 11.12 2.80
N ARG A 130 -3.08 10.43 3.70
CA ARG A 130 -3.68 9.54 4.70
C ARG A 130 -3.11 9.83 6.08
N ALA A 131 -3.98 9.77 7.08
CA ALA A 131 -3.55 9.59 8.46
C ALA A 131 -3.45 8.09 8.74
N VAL A 132 -2.34 7.68 9.35
CA VAL A 132 -2.10 6.29 9.74
C VAL A 132 -1.73 6.24 11.22
N GLU A 133 -1.76 5.01 11.73
CA GLU A 133 -1.30 4.68 13.07
C GLU A 133 0.23 4.70 13.18
N CYS A 134 0.77 4.12 14.26
CA CYS A 134 2.20 4.08 14.52
C CYS A 134 2.98 3.39 13.37
N LEU A 135 3.93 4.13 12.78
CA LEU A 135 4.86 3.65 11.75
C LEU A 135 6.21 3.16 12.32
N GLY A 136 6.36 3.13 13.64
CA GLY A 136 7.53 2.57 14.32
C GLY A 136 8.79 3.46 14.38
N ALA A 137 8.75 4.68 13.86
CA ALA A 137 9.86 5.64 13.92
C ALA A 137 9.72 6.67 15.06
N CYS A 138 9.28 6.22 16.24
CA CYS A 138 8.86 7.11 17.33
C CYS A 138 9.97 8.04 17.85
N VAL A 139 11.22 7.59 17.84
CA VAL A 139 12.38 8.40 18.29
C VAL A 139 12.67 9.58 17.33
N ASN A 140 12.19 9.49 16.09
CA ASN A 140 12.37 10.50 15.06
C ASN A 140 11.06 11.20 14.70
N ALA A 141 10.10 11.23 15.62
CA ALA A 141 8.85 11.97 15.46
C ALA A 141 9.10 13.50 15.30
N PRO A 142 8.19 14.24 14.62
CA PRO A 142 7.06 13.73 13.83
C PRO A 142 7.53 13.18 12.47
N MET A 143 6.82 12.19 11.93
CA MET A 143 7.23 11.49 10.71
C MET A 143 6.06 11.15 9.80
N MET A 144 6.38 10.95 8.53
CA MET A 144 5.47 10.44 7.50
C MET A 144 6.20 9.43 6.63
N GLN A 145 5.44 8.58 5.95
CA GLN A 145 5.94 7.68 4.94
C GLN A 145 5.39 8.11 3.58
N VAL A 146 6.25 8.21 2.57
CA VAL A 146 5.82 8.37 1.17
C VAL A 146 6.15 7.07 0.45
N ASN A 147 5.12 6.34 0.02
CA ASN A 147 5.25 4.98 -0.51
C ASN A 147 5.99 4.04 0.47
N LYS A 148 7.28 3.77 0.23
CA LYS A 148 8.13 2.91 1.06
C LYS A 148 9.14 3.69 1.89
N ASP A 149 9.29 4.98 1.63
CA ASP A 149 10.36 5.80 2.20
C ASP A 149 9.88 6.52 3.45
N TYR A 150 10.70 6.47 4.51
CA TYR A 150 10.43 7.16 5.76
C TYR A 150 11.04 8.56 5.73
N HIS A 151 10.23 9.56 6.07
CA HIS A 151 10.62 10.96 6.19
C HIS A 151 10.37 11.41 7.63
N GLU A 152 11.46 11.73 8.32
CA GLU A 152 11.48 11.84 9.77
C GLU A 152 11.89 13.24 10.25
N GLN A 153 11.60 13.55 11.52
CA GLN A 153 11.86 14.84 12.16
C GLN A 153 11.35 16.00 11.29
N LEU A 154 10.08 15.87 10.86
CA LEU A 154 9.48 16.73 9.86
C LEU A 154 9.31 18.16 10.39
N THR A 155 9.63 19.11 9.51
CA THR A 155 9.27 20.53 9.63
C THR A 155 8.56 20.94 8.34
N PRO A 156 7.78 22.04 8.33
CA PRO A 156 7.13 22.53 7.10
C PRO A 156 8.09 22.64 5.91
N GLU A 157 9.31 23.13 6.14
CA GLU A 157 10.32 23.30 5.09
C GLU A 157 10.82 21.95 4.56
N LYS A 158 11.04 20.97 5.45
CA LYS A 158 11.41 19.62 5.03
C LYS A 158 10.29 18.96 4.23
N ILE A 159 9.04 19.15 4.63
CA ILE A 159 7.89 18.60 3.91
C ILE A 159 7.86 19.12 2.47
N ASP A 160 8.04 20.43 2.28
CA ASP A 160 8.05 21.03 0.94
C ASP A 160 9.16 20.43 0.06
N VAL A 161 10.38 20.30 0.61
CA VAL A 161 11.51 19.64 -0.09
C VAL A 161 11.22 18.18 -0.42
N VAL A 162 10.56 17.45 0.47
CA VAL A 162 10.18 16.05 0.23
C VAL A 162 9.16 15.96 -0.90
N LEU A 163 8.13 16.82 -0.92
CA LEU A 163 7.12 16.80 -1.98
C LEU A 163 7.69 17.05 -3.38
N GLU A 164 8.77 17.85 -3.48
CA GLU A 164 9.49 18.08 -4.73
C GLU A 164 10.22 16.85 -5.28
N GLN A 165 10.58 15.88 -4.42
CA GLN A 165 11.26 14.65 -4.84
C GLN A 165 10.34 13.67 -5.58
N TYR A 166 9.01 13.83 -5.43
CA TYR A 166 8.01 12.91 -5.97
C TYR A 166 7.14 13.58 -7.06
N GLN A 167 7.77 14.17 -8.08
CA GLN A 167 7.11 14.81 -9.26
C GLN A 167 6.56 13.79 -10.28
#